data_AF-A0AAD9QXC0-F1
#
_entry.id   AF-A0AAD9QXC0-F1
#
_cell.length_a   1.000
_cell.length_b   1.000
_cell.length_c   1.000
_cell.angle_alpha   90.00
_cell.angle_beta   90.00
_cell.angle_gamma   90.00
#
_symmetry.space_group_name_H-M   'P 1'
#
loop_
_entity.id
_entity.type
_entity.pdbx_description
1 polymer ?
#
loop_
_entity_poly.entity_id
_entity_poly.type
_entity_poly.pdbx_seq_one_letter_code
_entity_poly.pdbx_strand_id
1 'polypeptide(L)'
;MTSDRSERDRDDRELFNEWMVDTPNRTALRIQAEGNSPVPPRLMGRYFHGAMSNEIAHLDSAGGSQNKAPEEERLSRWFNCVHKFLKDNFKVSLLPAIKEVPLRGFMYPKDEDFLPDLNYWNGRADAIGLLEGEDDYKYVIVKWKTAATTLNAFWKNKRSGDSFTQCFVYTRLLKLHLSLDYYPPILIVPFNSEREYMHPRLFTDYPDQFKEAIEKYQWSTNPPQRFKKESPLKDKVKEGRDWFSVLSILESLLITVRSSNAKVKKAYLKSDEAGCYHNSQVIVAARDVGERVGVSLQRYDFSEPQSGKDVCDRILCPLKGAIRRYCNEGHDVLTASDMHKALKERPVQGCTASVCHVNETKKGIDIKKLQQFSAMHDFSYQQDGLRVWKAFQVGPGKLITWDEIYIKHQGATDLITEQENFGFIPRVTHGSAHDNGDAESSSELGLVLECPEPACARTFRSVEEMQLHLSVGQHTESMYDKLKRG
;
A
#
# COMPACT_ATOMS: atom_id res chain seq x y z
N MET A 1 -39.85 -9.18 18.81
CA MET A 1 -38.62 -8.67 18.15
C MET A 1 -38.03 -7.40 18.78
N THR A 2 -38.62 -6.84 19.85
CA THR A 2 -38.09 -5.66 20.58
C THR A 2 -37.34 -6.00 21.87
N SER A 3 -37.52 -7.21 22.44
CA SER A 3 -36.87 -7.64 23.68
C SER A 3 -35.38 -7.97 23.49
N ASP A 4 -35.04 -8.65 22.39
CA ASP A 4 -33.70 -9.18 22.08
C ASP A 4 -32.64 -8.09 21.77
N ARG A 5 -33.08 -6.93 21.28
CA ARG A 5 -32.22 -5.73 21.18
C ARG A 5 -31.99 -5.07 22.53
N SER A 6 -33.00 -5.06 23.40
CA SER A 6 -32.94 -4.40 24.71
C SER A 6 -32.11 -5.18 25.74
N GLU A 7 -32.01 -6.50 25.58
CA GLU A 7 -31.15 -7.39 26.37
C GLU A 7 -29.69 -7.27 25.96
N ARG A 8 -29.38 -7.36 24.66
CA ARG A 8 -28.02 -7.07 24.14
C ARG A 8 -27.53 -5.67 24.49
N ASP A 9 -28.42 -4.66 24.40
CA ASP A 9 -28.10 -3.28 24.79
C ASP A 9 -27.83 -3.13 26.30
N ARG A 10 -28.30 -4.05 27.14
CA ARG A 10 -28.08 -4.03 28.60
C ARG A 10 -26.76 -4.72 28.96
N ASP A 11 -26.49 -5.85 28.31
CA ASP A 11 -25.28 -6.66 28.46
C ASP A 11 -24.02 -5.87 28.05
N ASP A 12 -24.05 -5.20 26.89
CA ASP A 12 -22.97 -4.33 26.42
C ASP A 12 -22.63 -3.17 27.39
N ARG A 13 -23.63 -2.69 28.14
CA ARG A 13 -23.47 -1.60 29.12
C ARG A 13 -22.92 -2.08 30.45
N GLU A 14 -23.29 -3.27 30.90
CA GLU A 14 -22.77 -3.87 32.13
C GLU A 14 -21.32 -4.31 31.96
N LEU A 15 -21.03 -5.00 30.85
CA LEU A 15 -19.68 -5.37 30.43
C LEU A 15 -18.73 -4.15 30.38
N PHE A 16 -19.19 -3.03 29.83
CA PHE A 16 -18.39 -1.81 29.78
C PHE A 16 -18.03 -1.25 31.16
N ASN A 17 -18.92 -1.40 32.15
CA ASN A 17 -18.67 -0.93 33.53
C ASN A 17 -17.71 -1.84 34.29
N GLU A 18 -17.71 -3.14 34.01
CA GLU A 18 -16.75 -4.09 34.56
C GLU A 18 -15.32 -3.87 34.03
N TRP A 19 -15.14 -3.37 32.81
CA TRP A 19 -13.80 -3.09 32.24
C TRP A 19 -13.09 -1.85 32.82
N MET A 20 -13.73 -1.14 33.75
CA MET A 20 -13.26 0.15 34.26
C MET A 20 -12.79 0.10 35.71
N VAL A 21 -12.54 -1.10 36.25
CA VAL A 21 -12.27 -1.35 37.68
C VAL A 21 -11.13 -0.49 38.23
N ASP A 22 -10.12 -0.17 37.40
CA ASP A 22 -8.92 0.58 37.83
C ASP A 22 -8.88 2.05 37.36
N THR A 23 -9.98 2.57 36.80
CA THR A 23 -10.03 3.98 36.38
C THR A 23 -10.50 4.87 37.54
N PRO A 24 -9.77 5.94 37.93
CA PRO A 24 -10.20 6.88 38.97
C PRO A 24 -11.62 7.40 38.72
N ASN A 25 -12.50 7.33 39.73
CA ASN A 25 -13.96 7.35 39.52
C ASN A 25 -14.65 8.74 39.61
N ARG A 26 -15.66 8.90 38.72
CA ARG A 26 -16.97 9.63 38.70
C ARG A 26 -17.17 11.10 38.30
N THR A 27 -16.20 12.00 38.31
CA THR A 27 -16.53 13.42 38.04
C THR A 27 -15.72 13.99 36.90
N ALA A 28 -16.39 14.70 36.00
CA ALA A 28 -15.73 15.54 35.01
C ALA A 28 -14.78 16.51 35.73
N LEU A 29 -13.51 16.50 35.34
CA LEU A 29 -12.46 17.25 36.01
C LEU A 29 -12.26 18.59 35.31
N ARG A 30 -12.26 19.66 36.11
CA ARG A 30 -12.00 21.00 35.60
C ARG A 30 -10.52 21.14 35.27
N ILE A 31 -10.22 21.64 34.08
CA ILE A 31 -8.86 21.93 33.61
C ILE A 31 -8.44 23.24 34.31
N GLN A 32 -7.84 23.14 35.49
CA GLN A 32 -7.34 24.28 36.26
C GLN A 32 -5.81 24.35 36.17
N ALA A 33 -5.28 25.45 35.64
CA ALA A 33 -3.88 25.80 35.85
C ALA A 33 -3.72 26.45 37.23
N GLU A 34 -2.60 26.23 37.91
CA GLU A 34 -2.19 27.10 39.02
C GLU A 34 -1.98 28.53 38.49
N GLY A 35 -2.63 29.52 39.11
CA GLY A 35 -2.65 30.92 38.65
C GLY A 35 -3.80 31.25 37.70
N ASN A 36 -4.29 32.51 37.71
CA ASN A 36 -5.47 32.98 36.97
C ASN A 36 -5.57 32.38 35.54
N SER A 37 -6.64 31.62 35.35
CA SER A 37 -6.85 30.52 34.39
C SER A 37 -6.61 30.82 32.89
N PRO A 38 -6.06 29.87 32.10
CA PRO A 38 -6.05 29.94 30.64
C PRO A 38 -7.47 29.64 30.11
N VAL A 39 -8.04 30.60 29.38
CA VAL A 39 -9.37 30.44 28.77
C VAL A 39 -9.38 29.22 27.81
N PRO A 40 -10.38 28.33 27.90
CA PRO A 40 -10.46 27.16 27.04
C PRO A 40 -10.46 27.53 25.55
N PRO A 41 -9.85 26.70 24.70
CA PRO A 41 -9.88 26.92 23.26
C PRO A 41 -11.31 26.89 22.73
N ARG A 42 -11.72 27.92 21.98
CA ARG A 42 -12.98 27.91 21.21
C ARG A 42 -12.90 27.09 19.92
N LEU A 43 -11.84 26.32 19.75
CA LEU A 43 -11.60 25.49 18.57
C LEU A 43 -12.57 24.31 18.54
N MET A 44 -13.15 24.05 17.37
CA MET A 44 -14.12 22.97 17.15
C MET A 44 -13.61 21.98 16.10
N GLY A 45 -14.04 20.72 16.23
CA GLY A 45 -13.79 19.67 15.24
C GLY A 45 -12.30 19.53 14.90
N ARG A 46 -11.98 19.56 13.61
CA ARG A 46 -10.60 19.38 13.10
C ARG A 46 -9.58 20.37 13.68
N TYR A 47 -9.99 21.60 13.98
CA TYR A 47 -9.09 22.62 14.53
C TYR A 47 -8.68 22.31 15.97
N PHE A 48 -9.60 21.74 16.75
CA PHE A 48 -9.30 21.25 18.10
C PHE A 48 -8.35 20.06 18.04
N HIS A 49 -8.62 19.07 17.19
CA HIS A 49 -7.75 17.88 17.04
C HIS A 49 -6.37 18.26 16.53
N GLY A 50 -6.27 19.18 15.57
CA GLY A 50 -5.00 19.71 15.07
C GLY A 50 -4.19 20.42 16.16
N ALA A 51 -4.84 21.24 16.98
CA ALA A 51 -4.16 21.94 18.08
C ALA A 51 -3.69 20.99 19.19
N MET A 52 -4.42 19.90 19.45
CA MET A 52 -3.97 18.80 20.34
C MET A 52 -2.82 17.97 19.75
N SER A 53 -2.61 17.99 18.43
CA SER A 53 -1.68 17.10 17.71
C SER A 53 -0.32 17.70 17.38
N ASN A 54 -0.09 19.01 17.64
CA ASN A 54 1.22 19.65 17.88
C ASN A 54 1.08 21.18 17.83
N GLU A 55 1.56 21.81 18.91
CA GLU A 55 1.99 23.21 19.08
C GLU A 55 1.48 24.22 18.05
N ILE A 56 0.44 24.97 18.45
CA ILE A 56 0.18 26.43 18.29
C ILE A 56 0.78 27.20 17.10
N ALA A 57 2.00 26.91 16.65
CA ALA A 57 2.69 27.50 15.51
C ALA A 57 1.94 27.42 14.16
N HIS A 58 0.90 26.59 14.03
CA HIS A 58 0.07 26.54 12.81
C HIS A 58 -0.98 27.65 12.69
N LEU A 59 -1.19 28.47 13.72
CA LEU A 59 -2.13 29.61 13.68
C LEU A 59 -1.58 30.84 12.91
N ASP A 60 -0.29 30.83 12.56
CA ASP A 60 0.41 31.92 11.85
C ASP A 60 0.31 31.87 10.33
N SER A 61 0.06 30.69 9.73
CA SER A 61 0.12 30.52 8.27
C SER A 61 -1.13 31.02 7.52
N ALA A 62 -2.21 31.37 8.24
CA ALA A 62 -3.35 32.08 7.70
C ALA A 62 -3.27 33.56 8.14
N GLY A 63 -2.68 34.38 7.27
CA GLY A 63 -2.31 35.78 7.54
C GLY A 63 -3.34 36.56 8.37
N GLY A 64 -2.90 37.04 9.54
CA GLY A 64 -3.71 37.91 10.38
C GLY A 64 -2.98 38.38 11.64
N SER A 65 -2.59 39.66 11.62
CA SER A 65 -2.30 40.61 12.72
C SER A 65 -1.25 40.25 13.80
N GLN A 66 -0.34 41.19 14.05
CA GLN A 66 0.76 41.15 15.02
C GLN A 66 0.35 41.11 16.52
N ASN A 67 -0.91 40.78 16.85
CA ASN A 67 -1.46 40.76 18.22
C ASN A 67 -1.80 39.36 18.78
N LYS A 68 -1.34 38.26 18.15
CA LYS A 68 -1.73 36.87 18.52
C LYS A 68 -0.93 36.20 19.66
N ALA A 69 0.26 36.69 20.01
CA ALA A 69 1.15 36.05 21.00
C ALA A 69 0.50 35.73 22.37
N PRO A 70 -0.39 36.57 22.95
CA PRO A 70 -1.05 36.24 24.21
C PRO A 70 -2.07 35.10 24.11
N GLU A 71 -2.70 34.90 22.95
CA GLU A 71 -3.65 33.81 22.72
C GLU A 71 -2.93 32.47 22.57
N GLU A 72 -1.81 32.49 21.85
CA GLU A 72 -0.90 31.35 21.70
C GLU A 72 -0.35 30.86 23.03
N GLU A 73 0.14 31.77 23.88
CA GLU A 73 0.64 31.42 25.20
C GLU A 73 -0.47 30.82 26.10
N ARG A 74 -1.70 31.32 25.99
CA ARG A 74 -2.86 30.80 26.73
C ARG A 74 -3.25 29.39 26.26
N LEU A 75 -3.24 29.15 24.95
CA LEU A 75 -3.46 27.83 24.38
C LEU A 75 -2.38 26.84 24.84
N SER A 76 -1.11 27.26 24.86
CA SER A 76 0.02 26.42 25.30
C SER A 76 -0.15 25.97 26.74
N ARG A 77 -0.47 26.91 27.62
CA ARG A 77 -0.74 26.63 29.04
C ARG A 77 -1.91 25.66 29.22
N TRP A 78 -2.99 25.81 28.45
CA TRP A 78 -4.14 24.89 28.50
C TRP A 78 -3.76 23.47 28.07
N PHE A 79 -3.03 23.30 26.96
CA PHE A 79 -2.59 21.97 26.50
C PHE A 79 -1.62 21.32 27.48
N ASN A 80 -0.70 22.08 28.05
CA ASN A 80 0.22 21.61 29.08
C ASN A 80 -0.52 21.10 30.33
N CYS A 81 -1.63 21.73 30.73
CA CYS A 81 -2.47 21.22 31.80
C CYS A 81 -3.08 19.86 31.47
N VAL A 82 -3.54 19.65 30.23
CA VAL A 82 -4.05 18.34 29.80
C VAL A 82 -2.94 17.29 29.80
N HIS A 83 -1.77 17.61 29.23
CA HIS A 83 -0.64 16.67 29.17
C HIS A 83 -0.15 16.29 30.57
N LYS A 84 0.04 17.27 31.45
CA LYS A 84 0.40 17.06 32.86
C LYS A 84 -0.61 16.16 33.55
N PHE A 85 -1.89 16.41 33.36
CA PHE A 85 -2.93 15.58 33.96
C PHE A 85 -2.87 14.12 33.50
N LEU A 86 -2.72 13.88 32.19
CA LEU A 86 -2.61 12.52 31.65
C LEU A 86 -1.37 11.80 32.21
N LYS A 87 -0.25 12.51 32.36
CA LYS A 87 0.95 11.96 32.97
C LYS A 87 0.74 11.64 34.45
N ASP A 88 0.25 12.58 35.24
CA ASP A 88 0.15 12.45 36.69
C ASP A 88 -0.92 11.42 37.11
N ASN A 89 -2.02 11.29 36.36
CA ASN A 89 -3.17 10.47 36.76
C ASN A 89 -3.28 9.14 36.02
N PHE A 90 -2.74 9.06 34.80
CA PHE A 90 -2.82 7.86 33.97
C PHE A 90 -1.45 7.30 33.62
N LYS A 91 -0.36 7.94 34.06
CA LYS A 91 1.01 7.59 33.66
C LYS A 91 1.16 7.60 32.14
N VAL A 92 0.47 8.49 31.43
CA VAL A 92 0.54 8.59 29.97
C VAL A 92 1.27 9.87 29.56
N SER A 93 2.42 9.70 28.93
CA SER A 93 3.18 10.78 28.29
C SER A 93 2.93 10.77 26.78
N LEU A 94 2.48 11.87 26.19
CA LEU A 94 2.24 11.95 24.74
C LEU A 94 3.57 12.05 23.98
N LEU A 95 3.68 11.38 22.83
CA LEU A 95 4.87 11.47 21.97
C LEU A 95 4.85 12.79 21.17
N PRO A 96 5.81 13.72 21.40
CA PRO A 96 5.79 15.06 20.81
C PRO A 96 6.08 15.09 19.30
N ALA A 97 6.70 14.03 18.77
CA ALA A 97 7.20 14.02 17.39
C ALA A 97 6.13 13.71 16.32
N ILE A 98 4.89 13.36 16.68
CA ILE A 98 4.00 12.63 15.76
C ILE A 98 2.62 13.28 15.66
N LYS A 99 2.47 14.14 14.65
CA LYS A 99 1.19 14.74 14.25
C LYS A 99 0.29 13.66 13.63
N GLU A 100 -0.94 13.51 14.14
CA GLU A 100 -2.00 12.64 13.63
C GLU A 100 -1.48 11.33 12.99
N VAL A 101 -1.16 10.33 13.83
CA VAL A 101 -0.43 9.14 13.41
C VAL A 101 -1.23 8.39 12.33
N PRO A 102 -0.77 8.36 11.07
CA PRO A 102 -1.45 7.60 10.04
C PRO A 102 -1.40 6.13 10.44
N LEU A 103 -2.56 5.48 10.49
CA LEU A 103 -2.68 4.05 10.71
C LEU A 103 -3.38 3.48 9.49
N ARG A 104 -2.55 2.86 8.65
CA ARG A 104 -2.94 2.32 7.35
C ARG A 104 -2.67 0.84 7.32
N GLY A 105 -3.53 0.09 6.68
CA GLY A 105 -3.27 -1.32 6.46
C GLY A 105 -4.38 -1.98 5.70
N PHE A 106 -4.09 -3.19 5.26
CA PHE A 106 -4.96 -4.01 4.46
C PHE A 106 -5.51 -5.09 5.36
N MET A 107 -6.81 -5.36 5.27
CA MET A 107 -7.46 -6.47 5.96
C MET A 107 -8.24 -7.30 4.95
N TYR A 108 -8.23 -8.62 5.14
CA TYR A 108 -8.98 -9.54 4.28
C TYR A 108 -9.57 -10.69 5.11
N PRO A 109 -10.82 -11.12 4.83
CA PRO A 109 -11.46 -12.23 5.52
C PRO A 109 -10.63 -13.51 5.49
N LYS A 110 -10.63 -14.26 6.60
CA LYS A 110 -10.01 -15.61 6.65
C LYS A 110 -10.85 -16.69 5.96
N ASP A 111 -12.17 -16.55 5.95
CA ASP A 111 -13.12 -17.63 5.61
C ASP A 111 -13.84 -17.44 4.25
N GLU A 112 -13.25 -16.73 3.28
CA GLU A 112 -13.83 -16.71 1.92
C GLU A 112 -13.19 -17.77 1.01
N ASP A 113 -14.05 -18.65 0.48
CA ASP A 113 -13.73 -19.92 -0.18
C ASP A 113 -12.91 -19.83 -1.48
N PHE A 114 -12.57 -18.63 -1.96
CA PHE A 114 -11.85 -18.50 -3.22
C PHE A 114 -10.78 -17.41 -3.25
N LEU A 115 -11.13 -16.15 -3.04
CA LEU A 115 -10.23 -15.00 -3.00
C LEU A 115 -10.88 -13.92 -2.12
N PRO A 116 -10.42 -13.68 -0.88
CA PRO A 116 -11.11 -12.76 0.03
C PRO A 116 -11.05 -11.30 -0.47
N ASP A 117 -12.10 -10.52 -0.23
CA ASP A 117 -12.12 -9.08 -0.56
C ASP A 117 -11.02 -8.31 0.18
N LEU A 118 -10.30 -7.46 -0.58
CA LEU A 118 -9.25 -6.60 -0.07
C LEU A 118 -9.85 -5.31 0.47
N ASN A 119 -9.81 -5.14 1.79
CA ASN A 119 -10.24 -3.91 2.42
C ASN A 119 -9.03 -3.06 2.82
N TYR A 120 -8.97 -1.82 2.32
CA TYR A 120 -7.95 -0.86 2.70
C TYR A 120 -8.45 0.09 3.77
N TRP A 121 -7.79 0.09 4.93
CA TRP A 121 -8.02 1.06 5.97
C TRP A 121 -7.01 2.20 5.89
N ASN A 122 -7.50 3.44 5.90
CA ASN A 122 -6.69 4.65 5.96
C ASN A 122 -7.28 5.64 6.95
N GLY A 123 -6.81 5.55 8.19
CA GLY A 123 -7.22 6.45 9.25
C GLY A 123 -6.03 7.16 9.89
N ARG A 124 -6.33 8.06 10.81
CA ARG A 124 -5.35 8.76 11.64
C ARG A 124 -5.77 8.62 13.10
N ALA A 125 -4.88 8.08 13.93
CA ALA A 125 -5.05 8.16 15.37
C ALA A 125 -4.85 9.61 15.82
N ASP A 126 -5.61 10.05 16.82
CA ASP A 126 -5.56 11.44 17.24
C ASP A 126 -4.24 11.75 17.96
N ALA A 127 -3.72 10.81 18.75
CA ALA A 127 -2.36 10.84 19.29
C ALA A 127 -1.90 9.42 19.70
N ILE A 128 -0.59 9.25 19.86
CA ILE A 128 0.04 8.09 20.49
C ILE A 128 0.82 8.58 21.71
N GLY A 129 0.69 7.87 22.83
CA GLY A 129 1.48 8.10 24.03
C GLY A 129 2.24 6.86 24.47
N LEU A 130 3.02 7.04 25.53
CA LEU A 130 3.68 6.00 26.30
C LEU A 130 3.03 5.92 27.67
N LEU A 131 2.53 4.73 28.01
CA LEU A 131 2.00 4.37 29.31
C LEU A 131 3.14 3.79 30.15
N GLU A 132 3.49 4.42 31.27
CA GLU A 132 4.54 3.95 32.18
C GLU A 132 4.02 2.75 32.99
N GLY A 133 4.64 1.59 32.80
CA GLY A 133 4.47 0.39 33.62
C GLY A 133 5.47 0.34 34.77
N GLU A 134 5.53 -0.81 35.47
CA GLU A 134 6.49 -1.02 36.56
C GLU A 134 7.93 -1.14 36.03
N ASP A 135 8.12 -1.88 34.93
CA ASP A 135 9.44 -2.18 34.36
C ASP A 135 9.62 -1.75 32.89
N ASP A 136 8.54 -1.30 32.22
CA ASP A 136 8.57 -0.97 30.79
C ASP A 136 7.48 0.06 30.41
N TYR A 137 7.61 0.65 29.22
CA TYR A 137 6.62 1.56 28.64
C TYR A 137 5.79 0.84 27.57
N LYS A 138 4.46 1.04 27.61
CA LYS A 138 3.55 0.53 26.58
C LYS A 138 3.04 1.64 25.68
N TYR A 139 3.04 1.45 24.37
CA TYR A 139 2.36 2.36 23.45
C TYR A 139 0.87 2.37 23.74
N VAL A 140 0.27 3.55 23.84
CA VAL A 140 -1.17 3.76 24.06
C VAL A 140 -1.75 4.65 22.97
N ILE A 141 -2.90 4.28 22.43
CA ILE A 141 -3.66 5.11 21.48
C ILE A 141 -4.49 6.11 22.27
N VAL A 142 -4.34 7.39 21.96
CA VAL A 142 -5.10 8.47 22.60
C VAL A 142 -6.15 9.01 21.62
N LYS A 143 -7.40 9.04 22.06
CA LYS A 143 -8.56 9.49 21.27
C LYS A 143 -9.23 10.69 21.91
N TRP A 144 -9.20 11.83 21.22
CA TRP A 144 -9.89 13.05 21.63
C TRP A 144 -11.38 12.96 21.27
N LYS A 145 -12.25 13.40 22.18
CA LYS A 145 -13.70 13.46 21.90
C LYS A 145 -14.31 14.76 22.40
N THR A 146 -15.31 15.24 21.68
CA THR A 146 -16.19 16.34 22.12
C THR A 146 -17.53 15.76 22.50
N ALA A 147 -17.97 15.99 23.74
CA ALA A 147 -19.30 15.61 24.18
C ALA A 147 -20.29 16.76 23.94
N ALA A 148 -21.38 16.47 23.22
CA ALA A 148 -22.53 17.38 23.09
C ALA A 148 -23.47 17.31 24.31
N THR A 149 -23.34 16.26 25.11
CA THR A 149 -24.05 16.04 26.38
C THR A 149 -23.12 16.21 27.56
N THR A 150 -23.64 16.12 28.80
CA THR A 150 -22.79 16.13 29.99
C THR A 150 -21.77 14.98 29.92
N LEU A 151 -20.55 15.20 30.39
CA LEU A 151 -19.48 14.20 30.31
C LEU A 151 -19.81 12.89 31.05
N ASN A 152 -20.66 12.96 32.08
CA ASN A 152 -21.18 11.77 32.75
C ASN A 152 -22.19 11.02 31.88
N ALA A 153 -23.03 11.73 31.13
CA ALA A 153 -23.92 11.13 30.15
C ALA A 153 -23.16 10.60 28.92
N PHE A 154 -22.01 11.20 28.56
CA PHE A 154 -21.17 10.71 27.46
C PHE A 154 -20.80 9.24 27.66
N TRP A 155 -20.39 8.85 28.87
CA TRP A 155 -20.05 7.46 29.16
C TRP A 155 -21.26 6.56 29.36
N LYS A 156 -22.35 7.07 29.93
CA LYS A 156 -23.59 6.29 30.15
C LYS A 156 -24.36 5.99 28.86
N ASN A 157 -24.26 6.87 27.86
CA ASN A 157 -25.05 6.81 26.63
C ASN A 157 -24.25 6.31 25.42
N LYS A 158 -22.95 6.02 25.59
CA LYS A 158 -22.11 5.57 24.47
C LYS A 158 -22.43 4.12 24.15
N ARG A 159 -22.84 3.87 22.90
CA ARG A 159 -22.93 2.52 22.36
C ARG A 159 -21.52 1.98 22.08
N SER A 160 -21.35 0.69 22.28
CA SER A 160 -20.14 -0.09 21.95
C SER A 160 -19.70 0.06 20.48
N GLY A 161 -20.63 0.33 19.56
CA GLY A 161 -20.41 0.23 18.10
C GLY A 161 -19.51 1.28 17.41
N ASP A 162 -19.63 2.59 17.67
CA ASP A 162 -19.16 3.57 16.66
C ASP A 162 -17.77 4.18 16.92
N SER A 163 -17.39 4.42 18.18
CA SER A 163 -16.08 5.01 18.50
C SER A 163 -15.01 3.98 18.81
N PHE A 164 -15.41 2.80 19.29
CA PHE A 164 -14.49 1.75 19.70
C PHE A 164 -14.02 0.92 18.52
N THR A 165 -14.89 0.61 17.55
CA THR A 165 -14.52 -0.10 16.31
C THR A 165 -13.31 0.56 15.61
N GLN A 166 -13.32 1.89 15.46
CA GLN A 166 -12.17 2.60 14.92
C GLN A 166 -10.91 2.45 15.78
N CYS A 167 -11.03 2.56 17.11
CA CYS A 167 -9.88 2.44 18.01
C CYS A 167 -9.31 1.01 18.00
N PHE A 168 -10.16 -0.01 17.88
CA PHE A 168 -9.76 -1.41 17.75
C PHE A 168 -9.01 -1.69 16.44
N VAL A 169 -9.46 -1.11 15.32
CA VAL A 169 -8.70 -1.17 14.08
C VAL A 169 -7.33 -0.49 14.25
N TYR A 170 -7.29 0.65 14.95
CA TYR A 170 -6.03 1.33 15.26
C TYR A 170 -5.10 0.53 16.16
N THR A 171 -5.59 -0.15 17.20
CA THR A 171 -4.75 -0.99 18.07
C THR A 171 -4.12 -2.12 17.27
N ARG A 172 -4.91 -2.78 16.40
CA ARG A 172 -4.39 -3.84 15.52
C ARG A 172 -3.34 -3.31 14.55
N LEU A 173 -3.59 -2.18 13.89
CA LEU A 173 -2.64 -1.60 12.94
C LEU A 173 -1.36 -1.13 13.63
N LEU A 174 -1.47 -0.46 14.78
CA LEU A 174 -0.30 0.00 15.54
C LEU A 174 0.54 -1.18 16.02
N LYS A 175 -0.10 -2.24 16.53
CA LYS A 175 0.56 -3.52 16.88
C LYS A 175 1.38 -4.05 15.71
N LEU A 176 0.81 -4.10 14.51
CA LEU A 176 1.51 -4.61 13.33
C LEU A 176 2.67 -3.71 12.91
N HIS A 177 2.43 -2.39 12.83
CA HIS A 177 3.43 -1.42 12.37
C HIS A 177 4.66 -1.36 13.27
N LEU A 178 4.45 -1.48 14.58
CA LEU A 178 5.52 -1.47 15.57
C LEU A 178 6.00 -2.87 15.97
N SER A 179 5.39 -3.92 15.41
CA SER A 179 5.69 -5.32 15.72
C SER A 179 5.57 -5.65 17.23
N LEU A 180 4.54 -5.09 17.87
CA LEU A 180 4.29 -5.29 19.30
C LEU A 180 3.76 -6.70 19.56
N ASP A 181 4.14 -7.28 20.68
CA ASP A 181 3.64 -8.57 21.19
C ASP A 181 2.31 -8.42 21.97
N TYR A 182 1.98 -7.22 22.46
CA TYR A 182 0.67 -6.88 23.06
C TYR A 182 -0.27 -6.10 22.13
N TYR A 183 -1.55 -5.95 22.51
CA TYR A 183 -2.45 -4.97 21.89
C TYR A 183 -2.32 -3.65 22.66
N PRO A 184 -1.95 -2.53 22.01
CA PRO A 184 -1.81 -1.22 22.66
C PRO A 184 -3.07 -0.86 23.44
N PRO A 185 -2.99 -0.35 24.69
CA PRO A 185 -4.11 0.26 25.40
C PRO A 185 -4.75 1.43 24.63
N ILE A 186 -5.99 1.78 24.97
CA ILE A 186 -6.69 2.96 24.43
C ILE A 186 -7.01 3.92 25.57
N LEU A 187 -6.64 5.19 25.44
CA LEU A 187 -7.05 6.29 26.32
C LEU A 187 -8.03 7.19 25.57
N ILE A 188 -9.27 7.26 26.02
CA ILE A 188 -10.27 8.15 25.41
C ILE A 188 -10.47 9.36 26.33
N VAL A 189 -10.32 10.56 25.79
CA VAL A 189 -10.40 11.82 26.53
C VAL A 189 -11.53 12.69 25.96
N PRO A 190 -12.75 12.56 26.51
CA PRO A 190 -13.86 13.43 26.17
C PRO A 190 -13.76 14.76 26.91
N PHE A 191 -14.05 15.84 26.19
CA PHE A 191 -14.18 17.20 26.71
C PHE A 191 -15.62 17.68 26.60
N ASN A 192 -16.08 18.48 27.57
CA ASN A 192 -17.40 19.14 27.47
C ASN A 192 -17.39 20.18 26.33
N SER A 193 -18.57 20.67 25.94
CA SER A 193 -18.74 21.68 24.87
C SER A 193 -17.85 22.90 25.07
N GLU A 194 -17.65 23.33 26.31
CA GLU A 194 -16.88 24.53 26.68
C GLU A 194 -15.38 24.25 26.88
N ARG A 195 -14.93 22.99 26.82
CA ARG A 195 -13.52 22.58 27.04
C ARG A 195 -12.96 22.96 28.42
N GLU A 196 -13.84 23.24 29.36
CA GLU A 196 -13.47 23.47 30.76
C GLU A 196 -13.26 22.17 31.52
N TYR A 197 -13.92 21.11 31.07
CA TYR A 197 -13.91 19.83 31.75
C TYR A 197 -13.51 18.70 30.80
N MET A 198 -12.82 17.70 31.35
CA MET A 198 -12.53 16.43 30.69
C MET A 198 -12.88 15.23 31.58
N HIS A 199 -13.12 14.07 30.96
CA HIS A 199 -13.41 12.83 31.68
C HIS A 199 -12.68 11.63 31.04
N PRO A 200 -11.34 11.60 31.09
CA PRO A 200 -10.52 10.55 30.47
C PRO A 200 -10.77 9.17 31.07
N ARG A 201 -10.68 8.14 30.24
CA ARG A 201 -10.71 6.73 30.65
C ARG A 201 -9.70 5.90 29.85
N LEU A 202 -8.93 5.08 30.56
CA LEU A 202 -7.90 4.20 30.01
C LEU A 202 -8.43 2.76 29.97
N PHE A 203 -8.27 2.11 28.83
CA PHE A 203 -8.67 0.75 28.54
C PHE A 203 -7.40 -0.07 28.29
N THR A 204 -7.00 -0.87 29.27
CA THR A 204 -5.76 -1.67 29.24
C THR A 204 -5.93 -3.06 28.65
N ASP A 205 -7.17 -3.58 28.61
CA ASP A 205 -7.52 -4.85 27.96
C ASP A 205 -8.86 -4.74 27.23
N TYR A 206 -9.11 -5.72 26.36
CA TYR A 206 -10.25 -5.79 25.46
C TYR A 206 -10.99 -7.11 25.59
N PRO A 207 -12.31 -7.12 25.38
CA PRO A 207 -13.10 -8.35 25.44
C PRO A 207 -12.73 -9.31 24.32
N ASP A 208 -12.81 -10.60 24.60
CA ASP A 208 -12.44 -11.65 23.65
C ASP A 208 -13.26 -11.56 22.35
N GLN A 209 -14.55 -11.29 22.44
CA GLN A 209 -15.42 -11.05 21.28
C GLN A 209 -14.90 -9.96 20.30
N PHE A 210 -14.23 -8.91 20.80
CA PHE A 210 -13.61 -7.90 19.94
C PHE A 210 -12.29 -8.37 19.35
N LYS A 211 -11.47 -9.10 20.14
CA LYS A 211 -10.24 -9.73 19.66
C LYS A 211 -10.57 -10.72 18.54
N GLU A 212 -11.56 -11.58 18.76
CA GLU A 212 -12.11 -12.53 17.79
C GLU A 212 -12.59 -11.83 16.52
N ALA A 213 -13.32 -10.71 16.64
CA ALA A 213 -13.82 -9.96 15.48
C ALA A 213 -12.68 -9.41 14.59
N ILE A 214 -11.60 -8.91 15.19
CA ILE A 214 -10.41 -8.45 14.46
C ILE A 214 -9.65 -9.64 13.86
N GLU A 215 -9.59 -10.75 14.59
CA GLU A 215 -8.90 -11.97 14.20
C GLU A 215 -9.63 -12.77 13.11
N LYS A 216 -10.89 -12.47 12.80
CA LYS A 216 -11.56 -12.95 11.57
C LYS A 216 -10.86 -12.48 10.29
N TYR A 217 -10.04 -11.43 10.39
CA TYR A 217 -9.28 -10.89 9.28
C TYR A 217 -7.80 -11.19 9.45
N GLN A 218 -7.11 -11.43 8.34
CA GLN A 218 -5.66 -11.27 8.29
C GLN A 218 -5.33 -9.83 7.90
N TRP A 219 -4.16 -9.35 8.33
CA TRP A 219 -3.80 -7.94 8.27
C TRP A 219 -2.37 -7.75 7.72
N SER A 220 -2.15 -6.71 6.92
CA SER A 220 -0.84 -6.32 6.41
C SER A 220 -0.62 -4.81 6.49
N THR A 221 0.59 -4.41 6.90
CA THR A 221 1.05 -3.01 6.91
C THR A 221 1.75 -2.60 5.64
N ASN A 222 2.29 -3.58 4.91
CA ASN A 222 2.94 -3.32 3.64
C ASN A 222 1.86 -2.95 2.62
N PRO A 223 2.01 -1.79 1.95
CA PRO A 223 1.23 -1.54 0.78
C PRO A 223 1.45 -2.70 -0.18
N PRO A 224 0.38 -3.21 -0.78
CA PRO A 224 0.50 -4.07 -1.92
C PRO A 224 1.41 -3.38 -2.94
N GLN A 225 2.28 -4.15 -3.61
CA GLN A 225 3.41 -3.59 -4.37
C GLN A 225 3.05 -2.53 -5.43
N ARG A 226 1.76 -2.29 -5.72
CA ARG A 226 1.27 -1.22 -6.62
C ARG A 226 -0.11 -0.65 -6.23
N PHE A 227 -0.36 -0.27 -4.98
CA PHE A 227 -1.67 0.28 -4.62
C PHE A 227 -1.87 1.75 -5.06
N LYS A 228 -2.76 2.03 -6.02
CA LYS A 228 -3.47 3.33 -6.09
C LYS A 228 -4.97 3.15 -5.88
N LYS A 229 -5.58 4.22 -5.38
CA LYS A 229 -6.99 4.32 -5.00
C LYS A 229 -7.89 3.90 -6.18
N GLU A 230 -8.81 2.97 -5.91
CA GLU A 230 -9.72 2.36 -6.90
C GLU A 230 -10.34 3.38 -7.86
N SER A 231 -10.30 3.05 -9.14
CA SER A 231 -11.33 3.41 -10.11
C SER A 231 -12.21 2.18 -10.32
N PRO A 232 -13.51 2.32 -10.63
CA PRO A 232 -14.39 1.18 -10.80
C PRO A 232 -13.84 0.26 -11.90
N LEU A 233 -13.53 -1.00 -11.54
CA LEU A 233 -13.23 -2.06 -12.50
C LEU A 233 -14.36 -2.10 -13.52
N LYS A 234 -14.05 -1.77 -14.77
CA LYS A 234 -15.01 -1.94 -15.87
C LYS A 234 -14.91 -3.38 -16.35
N ASP A 235 -15.89 -4.18 -15.93
CA ASP A 235 -16.17 -5.46 -16.54
C ASP A 235 -16.56 -5.31 -18.01
N LYS A 236 -15.74 -5.91 -18.88
CA LYS A 236 -16.10 -6.83 -19.98
C LYS A 236 -14.88 -7.03 -20.86
N VAL A 237 -13.91 -7.80 -20.37
CA VAL A 237 -12.85 -8.33 -21.23
C VAL A 237 -13.42 -9.59 -21.90
N LYS A 238 -13.84 -9.45 -23.16
CA LYS A 238 -13.98 -10.61 -24.05
C LYS A 238 -12.59 -11.23 -24.17
N GLU A 239 -12.47 -12.54 -23.95
CA GLU A 239 -11.24 -13.29 -24.21
C GLU A 239 -10.67 -12.86 -25.58
N GLY A 240 -9.47 -12.26 -25.56
CA GLY A 240 -8.84 -11.72 -26.75
C GLY A 240 -8.48 -12.86 -27.71
N ARG A 241 -8.86 -12.71 -28.98
CA ARG A 241 -8.63 -13.71 -30.05
C ARG A 241 -7.17 -14.07 -30.30
N ASP A 242 -6.19 -13.41 -29.65
CA ASP A 242 -4.79 -13.43 -30.07
C ASP A 242 -3.78 -13.79 -28.96
N TRP A 243 -4.20 -14.57 -27.97
CA TRP A 243 -3.36 -15.00 -26.85
C TRP A 243 -2.11 -15.80 -27.30
N PHE A 244 -2.23 -16.57 -28.38
CA PHE A 244 -1.16 -17.45 -28.87
C PHE A 244 -0.01 -16.65 -29.51
N SER A 245 -0.31 -15.54 -30.17
CA SER A 245 0.70 -14.60 -30.65
C SER A 245 1.51 -14.00 -29.50
N VAL A 246 0.85 -13.59 -28.41
CA VAL A 246 1.51 -13.10 -27.19
C VAL A 246 2.46 -14.14 -26.62
N LEU A 247 2.02 -15.40 -26.52
CA LEU A 247 2.88 -16.49 -26.04
C LEU A 247 4.08 -16.72 -26.97
N SER A 248 3.86 -16.70 -28.29
CA SER A 248 4.91 -16.92 -29.28
C SER A 248 5.99 -15.82 -29.22
N ILE A 249 5.57 -14.57 -29.02
CA ILE A 249 6.47 -13.43 -28.79
C ILE A 249 7.24 -13.62 -27.47
N LEU A 250 6.57 -14.06 -26.39
CA LEU A 250 7.22 -14.30 -25.10
C LEU A 250 8.28 -15.40 -25.19
N GLU A 251 8.00 -16.50 -25.90
CA GLU A 251 8.98 -17.57 -26.12
C GLU A 251 10.19 -17.07 -26.91
N SER A 252 9.98 -16.39 -28.03
CA SER A 252 11.05 -15.79 -28.83
C SER A 252 11.90 -14.80 -28.02
N LEU A 253 11.25 -13.97 -27.18
CA LEU A 253 11.92 -13.03 -26.29
C LEU A 253 12.82 -13.75 -25.28
N LEU A 254 12.30 -14.77 -24.59
CA LEU A 254 13.07 -15.51 -23.60
C LEU A 254 14.24 -16.26 -24.23
N ILE A 255 14.06 -16.85 -25.42
CA ILE A 255 15.15 -17.46 -26.20
C ILE A 255 16.22 -16.42 -26.50
N THR A 256 15.83 -15.26 -27.02
CA THR A 256 16.76 -14.17 -27.38
C THR A 256 17.54 -13.68 -26.17
N VAL A 257 16.87 -13.45 -25.04
CA VAL A 257 17.51 -13.02 -23.78
C VAL A 257 18.46 -14.09 -23.25
N ARG A 258 18.06 -15.35 -23.26
CA ARG A 258 18.87 -16.48 -22.78
C ARG A 258 20.11 -16.69 -23.63
N SER A 259 19.98 -16.60 -24.95
CA SER A 259 21.10 -16.70 -25.90
C SER A 259 22.05 -15.51 -25.79
N SER A 260 21.53 -14.29 -25.56
CA SER A 260 22.35 -13.08 -25.39
C SER A 260 23.02 -13.02 -24.02
N ASN A 261 22.41 -13.60 -22.98
CA ASN A 261 22.96 -13.63 -21.63
C ASN A 261 22.58 -14.94 -20.90
N ALA A 262 23.47 -15.93 -21.02
CA ALA A 262 23.31 -17.25 -20.40
C ALA A 262 23.32 -17.22 -18.85
N LYS A 263 23.57 -16.08 -18.19
CA LYS A 263 23.45 -15.95 -16.73
C LYS A 263 22.02 -15.72 -16.26
N VAL A 264 21.11 -15.31 -17.15
CA VAL A 264 19.70 -15.05 -16.80
C VAL A 264 18.99 -16.37 -16.54
N LYS A 265 18.65 -16.64 -15.27
CA LYS A 265 17.97 -17.88 -14.83
C LYS A 265 16.52 -17.67 -14.39
N LYS A 266 16.13 -16.42 -14.12
CA LYS A 266 14.82 -16.06 -13.58
C LYS A 266 14.25 -14.90 -14.36
N ALA A 267 12.94 -14.85 -14.50
CA ALA A 267 12.24 -13.72 -15.10
C ALA A 267 10.97 -13.35 -14.32
N TYR A 268 10.67 -12.05 -14.35
CA TYR A 268 9.47 -11.45 -13.77
C TYR A 268 8.78 -10.70 -14.91
N LEU A 269 7.53 -11.05 -15.20
CA LEU A 269 6.78 -10.51 -16.32
C LEU A 269 5.83 -9.41 -15.85
N LYS A 270 5.66 -8.39 -16.70
CA LYS A 270 4.72 -7.30 -16.48
C LYS A 270 4.07 -6.91 -17.80
N SER A 271 2.74 -6.79 -17.81
CA SER A 271 1.96 -6.38 -19.00
C SER A 271 0.80 -5.44 -18.61
N ASP A 272 0.15 -4.83 -19.60
CA ASP A 272 -1.15 -4.20 -19.39
C ASP A 272 -2.28 -5.25 -19.22
N GLU A 273 -3.44 -4.83 -18.73
CA GLU A 273 -4.59 -5.72 -18.48
C GLU A 273 -5.46 -6.00 -19.73
N ALA A 274 -4.94 -5.79 -20.95
CA ALA A 274 -5.69 -6.17 -22.14
C ALA A 274 -5.91 -7.69 -22.18
N GLY A 275 -7.07 -8.11 -22.71
CA GLY A 275 -7.49 -9.51 -22.72
C GLY A 275 -6.65 -10.49 -23.54
N CYS A 276 -5.66 -10.01 -24.30
CA CYS A 276 -4.64 -10.85 -24.92
C CYS A 276 -3.51 -11.23 -23.95
N TYR A 277 -3.22 -10.40 -22.94
CA TYR A 277 -2.24 -10.68 -21.89
C TYR A 277 -2.90 -11.29 -20.65
N HIS A 278 -4.05 -10.73 -20.22
CA HIS A 278 -4.87 -11.24 -19.12
C HIS A 278 -5.73 -12.40 -19.61
N ASN A 279 -5.07 -13.53 -19.85
CA ASN A 279 -5.69 -14.75 -20.38
C ASN A 279 -5.10 -15.98 -19.68
N SER A 280 -5.97 -16.87 -19.19
CA SER A 280 -5.56 -18.05 -18.44
C SER A 280 -4.61 -18.97 -19.22
N GLN A 281 -4.81 -19.09 -20.55
CA GLN A 281 -3.95 -19.89 -21.41
C GLN A 281 -2.55 -19.30 -21.52
N VAL A 282 -2.41 -17.97 -21.66
CA VAL A 282 -1.09 -17.30 -21.69
C VAL A 282 -0.38 -17.45 -20.35
N ILE A 283 -1.09 -17.19 -19.25
CA ILE A 283 -0.50 -17.23 -17.91
C ILE A 283 0.01 -18.64 -17.61
N VAL A 284 -0.77 -19.68 -17.91
CA VAL A 284 -0.36 -21.06 -17.69
C VAL A 284 0.75 -21.48 -18.67
N ALA A 285 0.57 -21.24 -19.97
CA ALA A 285 1.54 -21.64 -20.99
C ALA A 285 2.91 -20.95 -20.84
N ALA A 286 2.95 -19.75 -20.25
CA ALA A 286 4.20 -19.05 -19.96
C ALA A 286 5.16 -19.92 -19.11
N ARG A 287 4.62 -20.75 -18.20
CA ARG A 287 5.44 -21.72 -17.46
C ARG A 287 6.13 -22.71 -18.38
N ASP A 288 5.36 -23.35 -19.28
CA ASP A 288 5.90 -24.34 -20.22
C ASP A 288 7.02 -23.71 -21.08
N VAL A 289 6.83 -22.45 -21.49
CA VAL A 289 7.85 -21.67 -22.20
C VAL A 289 9.10 -21.47 -21.34
N GLY A 290 8.94 -21.00 -20.11
CA GLY A 290 10.05 -20.77 -19.19
C GLY A 290 10.88 -22.03 -18.95
N GLU A 291 10.20 -23.17 -18.68
CA GLU A 291 10.86 -24.46 -18.49
C GLU A 291 11.65 -24.91 -19.72
N ARG A 292 11.04 -24.80 -20.92
CA ARG A 292 11.67 -25.19 -22.19
C ARG A 292 12.92 -24.36 -22.51
N VAL A 293 12.87 -23.05 -22.24
CA VAL A 293 14.01 -22.14 -22.47
C VAL A 293 15.05 -22.22 -21.34
N GLY A 294 14.70 -22.80 -20.20
CA GLY A 294 15.56 -22.85 -19.01
C GLY A 294 15.60 -21.52 -18.23
N VAL A 295 14.51 -20.75 -18.27
CA VAL A 295 14.30 -19.53 -17.48
C VAL A 295 13.11 -19.75 -16.55
N SER A 296 13.37 -19.79 -15.24
CA SER A 296 12.33 -19.96 -14.24
C SER A 296 11.51 -18.66 -14.12
N LEU A 297 10.30 -18.66 -14.68
CA LEU A 297 9.34 -17.59 -14.43
C LEU A 297 9.00 -17.58 -12.95
N GLN A 298 9.04 -16.40 -12.33
CA GLN A 298 8.75 -16.23 -10.92
C GLN A 298 7.36 -15.62 -10.73
N ARG A 299 7.03 -14.61 -11.54
CA ARG A 299 5.80 -13.83 -11.45
C ARG A 299 5.34 -13.31 -12.80
N TYR A 300 4.03 -13.09 -12.88
CA TYR A 300 3.38 -12.29 -13.92
C TYR A 300 2.43 -11.31 -13.24
N ASP A 301 2.75 -10.02 -13.32
CA ASP A 301 1.96 -8.94 -12.74
C ASP A 301 1.34 -8.06 -13.83
N PHE A 302 0.24 -7.38 -13.51
CA PHE A 302 -0.39 -6.44 -14.43
C PHE A 302 -0.21 -4.97 -13.99
N SER A 303 -0.32 -4.05 -14.96
CA SER A 303 -0.30 -2.61 -14.74
C SER A 303 -1.72 -2.07 -14.52
N GLU A 304 -1.93 -1.29 -13.46
CA GLU A 304 -3.25 -0.67 -13.20
C GLU A 304 -3.69 0.29 -14.33
N PRO A 305 -5.01 0.42 -14.58
CA PRO A 305 -5.57 1.47 -15.43
C PRO A 305 -5.08 2.85 -14.99
N GLN A 306 -4.53 3.65 -15.91
CA GLN A 306 -3.94 4.99 -15.67
C GLN A 306 -2.58 5.03 -14.94
N SER A 307 -2.11 3.92 -14.35
CA SER A 307 -0.74 3.78 -13.86
C SER A 307 0.23 3.43 -15.02
N GLY A 308 -0.32 2.84 -16.09
CA GLY A 308 0.37 2.33 -17.27
C GLY A 308 0.78 3.32 -18.36
N LYS A 309 1.20 4.56 -18.05
CA LYS A 309 2.11 5.29 -18.97
C LYS A 309 3.55 4.81 -18.71
N ASP A 310 3.73 3.50 -18.74
CA ASP A 310 4.86 2.83 -18.13
C ASP A 310 6.11 2.80 -19.03
N VAL A 311 7.13 2.09 -18.57
CA VAL A 311 8.43 1.93 -19.24
C VAL A 311 8.29 1.47 -20.69
N CYS A 312 7.30 0.62 -21.01
CA CYS A 312 7.05 0.13 -22.36
C CYS A 312 6.61 1.27 -23.29
N ASP A 313 5.67 2.12 -22.86
CA ASP A 313 5.28 3.31 -23.64
C ASP A 313 6.44 4.28 -23.87
N ARG A 314 7.32 4.43 -22.86
CA ARG A 314 8.52 5.27 -22.97
C ARG A 314 9.52 4.71 -23.99
N ILE A 315 9.61 3.38 -24.12
CA ILE A 315 10.44 2.71 -25.14
C ILE A 315 9.76 2.77 -26.52
N LEU A 316 8.43 2.65 -26.59
CA LEU A 316 7.67 2.69 -27.84
C LEU A 316 7.60 4.09 -28.45
N CYS A 317 7.63 5.15 -27.62
CA CYS A 317 7.59 6.54 -28.09
C CYS A 317 8.72 6.89 -29.10
N PRO A 318 10.02 6.64 -28.81
CA PRO A 318 11.08 6.91 -29.76
C PRO A 318 11.02 6.01 -31.01
N LEU A 319 10.53 4.78 -30.91
CA LEU A 319 10.31 3.89 -32.07
C LEU A 319 9.25 4.48 -33.01
N LYS A 320 8.11 4.93 -32.48
CA LYS A 320 7.09 5.66 -33.25
C LYS A 320 7.66 6.92 -33.89
N GLY A 321 8.49 7.66 -33.15
CA GLY A 321 9.20 8.84 -33.67
C GLY A 321 10.15 8.53 -34.81
N ALA A 322 10.89 7.41 -34.75
CA ALA A 322 11.78 6.96 -35.80
C ALA A 322 11.02 6.63 -37.09
N ILE A 323 9.95 5.84 -36.99
CA ILE A 323 9.07 5.51 -38.13
C ILE A 323 8.46 6.79 -38.72
N ARG A 324 7.97 7.71 -37.90
CA ARG A 324 7.41 8.98 -38.39
C ARG A 324 8.44 9.84 -39.13
N ARG A 325 9.69 9.88 -38.66
CA ARG A 325 10.77 10.58 -39.37
C ARG A 325 11.06 9.93 -40.73
N TYR A 326 11.08 8.60 -40.79
CA TYR A 326 11.23 7.87 -42.05
C TYR A 326 10.11 8.22 -43.03
N CYS A 327 8.86 8.29 -42.57
CA CYS A 327 7.74 8.73 -43.40
C CYS A 327 7.86 10.18 -43.88
N ASN A 328 8.32 11.10 -43.01
CA ASN A 328 8.50 12.50 -43.36
C ASN A 328 9.56 12.75 -44.45
N GLU A 329 10.43 11.78 -44.71
CA GLU A 329 11.44 11.84 -45.78
C GLU A 329 10.90 11.35 -47.14
N GLY A 330 9.61 11.03 -47.23
CA GLY A 330 8.95 10.60 -48.45
C GLY A 330 8.87 9.08 -48.63
N HIS A 331 9.14 8.31 -47.58
CA HIS A 331 8.99 6.85 -47.60
C HIS A 331 7.62 6.41 -47.08
N ASP A 332 7.00 5.43 -47.73
CA ASP A 332 5.78 4.79 -47.24
C ASP A 332 6.11 3.57 -46.36
N VAL A 333 5.28 3.35 -45.33
CA VAL A 333 5.37 2.19 -44.43
C VAL A 333 4.03 1.47 -44.44
N LEU A 334 3.91 0.42 -45.27
CA LEU A 334 2.64 -0.30 -45.50
C LEU A 334 2.67 -1.72 -44.94
N THR A 335 3.86 -2.30 -44.78
CA THR A 335 4.06 -3.68 -44.32
C THR A 335 4.92 -3.74 -43.05
N ALA A 336 4.89 -4.89 -42.36
CA ALA A 336 5.81 -5.14 -41.24
C ALA A 336 7.29 -5.07 -41.68
N SER A 337 7.58 -5.51 -42.91
CA SER A 337 8.90 -5.37 -43.55
C SER A 337 9.33 -3.90 -43.68
N ASP A 338 8.41 -3.02 -44.10
CA ASP A 338 8.72 -1.58 -44.21
C ASP A 338 8.99 -0.96 -42.85
N MET A 339 8.24 -1.39 -41.82
CA MET A 339 8.46 -0.94 -40.44
C MET A 339 9.82 -1.40 -39.91
N HIS A 340 10.19 -2.66 -40.16
CA HIS A 340 11.51 -3.19 -39.83
C HIS A 340 12.62 -2.39 -40.50
N LYS A 341 12.50 -2.14 -41.81
CA LYS A 341 13.44 -1.32 -42.58
C LYS A 341 13.57 0.09 -42.00
N ALA A 342 12.44 0.75 -41.71
CA ALA A 342 12.43 2.08 -41.11
C ALA A 342 13.18 2.12 -39.76
N LEU A 343 12.97 1.11 -38.91
CA LEU A 343 13.64 0.99 -37.60
C LEU A 343 15.12 0.61 -37.73
N LYS A 344 15.49 -0.16 -38.76
CA LYS A 344 16.88 -0.51 -39.07
C LYS A 344 17.68 0.69 -39.57
N GLU A 345 17.08 1.54 -40.40
CA GLU A 345 17.72 2.77 -40.91
C GLU A 345 17.74 3.90 -39.87
N ARG A 346 16.82 3.88 -38.90
CA ARG A 346 16.74 4.84 -37.79
C ARG A 346 16.73 4.12 -36.45
N PRO A 347 17.86 3.47 -36.08
CA PRO A 347 17.91 2.64 -34.89
C PRO A 347 17.65 3.47 -33.63
N VAL A 348 16.84 2.92 -32.74
CA VAL A 348 16.62 3.44 -31.39
C VAL A 348 17.50 2.65 -30.43
N GLN A 349 18.32 3.35 -29.64
CA GLN A 349 19.20 2.71 -28.66
C GLN A 349 18.43 1.83 -27.68
N GLY A 350 18.95 0.64 -27.40
CA GLY A 350 18.33 -0.35 -26.53
C GLY A 350 17.13 -1.08 -27.15
N CYS A 351 16.91 -0.96 -28.46
CA CYS A 351 15.83 -1.65 -29.17
C CYS A 351 16.35 -2.45 -30.36
N THR A 352 15.64 -3.53 -30.67
CA THR A 352 15.76 -4.29 -31.92
C THR A 352 14.35 -4.67 -32.39
N ALA A 353 14.19 -5.04 -33.66
CA ALA A 353 12.94 -5.56 -34.18
C ALA A 353 13.21 -6.69 -35.17
N SER A 354 12.28 -7.64 -35.22
CA SER A 354 12.20 -8.73 -36.20
C SER A 354 10.81 -8.75 -36.84
N VAL A 355 10.70 -9.35 -38.03
CA VAL A 355 9.42 -9.64 -38.66
C VAL A 355 9.16 -11.13 -38.52
N CYS A 356 8.01 -11.48 -37.94
CA CYS A 356 7.67 -12.85 -37.60
C CYS A 356 6.23 -13.20 -38.00
N HIS A 357 5.98 -14.48 -38.24
CA HIS A 357 4.67 -15.06 -38.47
C HIS A 357 4.37 -16.12 -37.40
N VAL A 358 3.13 -16.08 -36.89
CA VAL A 358 2.67 -16.98 -35.82
C VAL A 358 2.23 -18.30 -36.42
N ASN A 359 2.78 -19.40 -35.91
CA ASN A 359 2.45 -20.74 -36.39
C ASN A 359 1.23 -21.30 -35.63
N GLU A 360 0.02 -20.91 -36.05
CA GLU A 360 -1.25 -21.31 -35.39
C GLU A 360 -1.43 -22.83 -35.28
N THR A 361 -0.77 -23.64 -36.12
CA THR A 361 -0.83 -25.11 -36.02
C THR A 361 -0.21 -25.66 -34.74
N LYS A 362 0.61 -24.86 -34.05
CA LYS A 362 1.29 -25.22 -32.79
C LYS A 362 0.50 -24.85 -31.54
N LYS A 363 -0.69 -24.27 -31.71
CA LYS A 363 -1.62 -23.98 -30.61
C LYS A 363 -2.16 -25.29 -30.03
N GLY A 364 -1.65 -25.67 -28.86
CA GLY A 364 -1.80 -27.04 -28.36
C GLY A 364 -2.22 -27.15 -26.90
N ILE A 365 -2.20 -26.06 -26.13
CA ILE A 365 -2.55 -26.09 -24.71
C ILE A 365 -4.03 -26.41 -24.49
N ASP A 366 -4.30 -27.20 -23.46
CA ASP A 366 -5.64 -27.41 -22.92
C ASP A 366 -5.58 -27.37 -21.39
N ILE A 367 -6.47 -26.58 -20.78
CA ILE A 367 -6.49 -26.34 -19.33
C ILE A 367 -7.91 -26.45 -18.79
N LYS A 368 -8.02 -26.91 -17.55
CA LYS A 368 -9.28 -26.82 -16.80
C LYS A 368 -9.63 -25.36 -16.58
N LYS A 369 -10.94 -25.06 -16.58
CA LYS A 369 -11.43 -23.71 -16.34
C LYS A 369 -11.04 -23.24 -14.93
N LEU A 370 -10.20 -22.20 -14.88
CA LEU A 370 -9.89 -21.50 -13.64
C LEU A 370 -11.12 -20.70 -13.20
N GLN A 371 -11.72 -21.08 -12.07
CA GLN A 371 -12.88 -20.37 -11.52
C GLN A 371 -12.47 -18.94 -11.12
N GLN A 372 -13.36 -17.96 -11.34
CA GLN A 372 -13.15 -16.55 -11.00
C GLN A 372 -11.84 -15.93 -11.53
N PHE A 373 -11.29 -16.43 -12.66
CA PHE A 373 -10.04 -15.94 -13.24
C PHE A 373 -10.04 -14.42 -13.50
N SER A 374 -11.18 -13.85 -13.89
CA SER A 374 -11.33 -12.41 -14.12
C SER A 374 -11.05 -11.55 -12.88
N ALA A 375 -11.12 -12.13 -11.68
CA ALA A 375 -10.82 -11.46 -10.42
C ALA A 375 -9.38 -11.70 -9.95
N MET A 376 -8.54 -12.41 -10.71
CA MET A 376 -7.13 -12.68 -10.38
C MET A 376 -6.22 -11.72 -11.15
N HIS A 377 -5.33 -11.00 -10.48
CA HIS A 377 -4.47 -9.99 -11.12
C HIS A 377 -2.97 -10.16 -10.81
N ASP A 378 -2.59 -11.09 -9.93
CA ASP A 378 -1.17 -11.38 -9.67
C ASP A 378 -0.96 -12.87 -9.61
N PHE A 379 0.13 -13.30 -10.24
CA PHE A 379 0.41 -14.70 -10.49
C PHE A 379 1.86 -14.99 -10.09
N SER A 380 2.08 -15.99 -9.26
CA SER A 380 3.40 -16.49 -8.89
C SER A 380 3.51 -17.96 -9.26
N TYR A 381 4.56 -18.26 -10.02
CA TYR A 381 4.84 -19.61 -10.49
C TYR A 381 5.64 -20.35 -9.42
N GLN A 382 5.00 -21.32 -8.78
CA GLN A 382 5.61 -22.17 -7.75
C GLN A 382 5.84 -23.58 -8.32
N GLN A 383 6.68 -24.37 -7.64
CA GLN A 383 7.01 -25.72 -8.09
C GLN A 383 5.79 -26.65 -8.08
N ASP A 384 4.93 -26.48 -7.08
CA ASP A 384 3.73 -27.26 -6.80
C ASP A 384 2.47 -26.71 -7.49
N GLY A 385 2.43 -25.42 -7.81
CA GLY A 385 1.26 -24.82 -8.46
C GLY A 385 1.43 -23.37 -8.90
N LEU A 386 0.34 -22.82 -9.43
CA LEU A 386 0.20 -21.39 -9.69
C LEU A 386 -0.43 -20.74 -8.47
N ARG A 387 0.30 -19.87 -7.78
CA ARG A 387 -0.26 -19.05 -6.70
C ARG A 387 -0.86 -17.77 -7.27
N VAL A 388 -2.11 -17.49 -6.92
CA VAL A 388 -2.89 -16.38 -7.47
C VAL A 388 -3.44 -15.47 -6.38
N TRP A 389 -3.60 -14.19 -6.71
CA TRP A 389 -4.20 -13.18 -5.84
C TRP A 389 -5.18 -12.30 -6.60
N LYS A 390 -6.13 -11.72 -5.85
CA LYS A 390 -7.05 -10.71 -6.36
C LYS A 390 -6.33 -9.45 -6.81
N ALA A 391 -5.42 -8.97 -5.97
CA ALA A 391 -4.56 -7.87 -6.32
C ALA A 391 -3.31 -7.86 -5.45
N PHE A 392 -2.21 -7.44 -6.07
CA PHE A 392 -0.95 -7.04 -5.51
C PHE A 392 -0.31 -7.98 -4.49
N GLN A 393 -0.56 -9.27 -4.64
CA GLN A 393 -0.05 -10.31 -3.75
C GLN A 393 -0.45 -10.12 -2.27
N VAL A 394 -1.60 -9.49 -2.03
CA VAL A 394 -2.06 -9.28 -0.66
C VAL A 394 -2.57 -10.58 -0.06
N GLY A 395 -1.94 -10.96 1.04
CA GLY A 395 -2.30 -12.14 1.81
C GLY A 395 -1.68 -13.43 1.28
N PRO A 396 -2.10 -14.60 1.79
CA PRO A 396 -1.43 -15.87 1.51
C PRO A 396 -1.56 -16.29 0.05
N GLY A 397 -2.54 -15.75 -0.68
CA GLY A 397 -2.89 -16.17 -2.03
C GLY A 397 -3.45 -17.58 -2.07
N LYS A 398 -4.04 -17.93 -3.21
CA LYS A 398 -4.55 -19.29 -3.44
C LYS A 398 -3.56 -20.06 -4.32
N LEU A 399 -3.12 -21.22 -3.85
CA LEU A 399 -2.35 -22.14 -4.68
C LEU A 399 -3.31 -23.05 -5.44
N ILE A 400 -3.19 -23.05 -6.76
CA ILE A 400 -3.86 -24.01 -7.64
C ILE A 400 -2.79 -24.97 -8.15
N THR A 401 -2.90 -26.25 -7.81
CA THR A 401 -1.87 -27.24 -8.17
C THR A 401 -1.81 -27.42 -9.69
N TRP A 402 -0.64 -27.76 -10.21
CA TRP A 402 -0.49 -27.91 -11.67
C TRP A 402 -1.36 -29.02 -12.26
N ASP A 403 -1.60 -30.10 -11.52
CA ASP A 403 -2.48 -31.22 -11.91
C ASP A 403 -3.97 -30.81 -11.96
N GLU A 404 -4.35 -29.79 -11.20
CA GLU A 404 -5.69 -29.17 -11.28
C GLU A 404 -5.82 -28.23 -12.48
N ILE A 405 -4.72 -27.77 -13.07
CA ILE A 405 -4.73 -26.81 -14.19
C ILE A 405 -4.62 -27.54 -15.54
N TYR A 406 -3.58 -28.36 -15.72
CA TYR A 406 -3.26 -28.91 -17.03
C TYR A 406 -4.19 -30.06 -17.41
N ILE A 407 -4.67 -30.02 -18.66
CA ILE A 407 -5.17 -31.19 -19.39
C ILE A 407 -4.12 -31.60 -20.43
N LYS A 408 -3.53 -30.61 -21.12
CA LYS A 408 -2.46 -30.77 -22.10
C LYS A 408 -1.51 -29.58 -22.07
N HIS A 409 -0.21 -29.84 -22.00
CA HIS A 409 0.82 -28.80 -22.02
C HIS A 409 0.98 -28.13 -23.38
N GLN A 410 1.46 -26.89 -23.37
CA GLN A 410 1.84 -26.15 -24.58
C GLN A 410 3.22 -26.59 -25.06
N GLY A 411 3.29 -27.07 -26.31
CA GLY A 411 4.55 -27.32 -27.00
C GLY A 411 5.26 -26.03 -27.42
N ALA A 412 6.40 -26.18 -28.10
CA ALA A 412 7.09 -25.05 -28.74
C ALA A 412 6.15 -24.32 -29.71
N THR A 413 6.16 -22.99 -29.65
CA THR A 413 5.32 -22.14 -30.51
C THR A 413 5.82 -22.11 -31.95
N ASP A 414 7.10 -22.41 -32.18
CA ASP A 414 7.79 -22.37 -33.47
C ASP A 414 7.48 -21.08 -34.26
N LEU A 415 7.63 -19.93 -33.60
CA LEU A 415 7.47 -18.62 -34.22
C LEU A 415 8.41 -18.51 -35.42
N ILE A 416 7.84 -18.26 -36.60
CA ILE A 416 8.56 -18.25 -37.86
C ILE A 416 9.14 -16.84 -38.05
N THR A 417 10.46 -16.72 -38.14
CA THR A 417 11.11 -15.42 -38.36
C THR A 417 11.36 -15.23 -39.86
N GLU A 418 10.74 -14.19 -40.45
CA GLU A 418 10.94 -13.82 -41.85
C GLU A 418 12.14 -12.87 -41.99
N GLN A 419 12.29 -11.94 -41.03
CA GLN A 419 13.42 -11.01 -40.97
C GLN A 419 13.97 -10.97 -39.56
N GLU A 420 15.25 -11.27 -39.45
CA GLU A 420 15.97 -11.32 -38.19
C GLU A 420 16.09 -9.96 -37.50
N ASN A 421 16.40 -10.02 -36.21
CA ASN A 421 16.77 -8.85 -35.43
C ASN A 421 17.97 -8.12 -36.04
N PHE A 422 17.88 -6.79 -36.16
CA PHE A 422 19.05 -5.97 -36.47
C PHE A 422 19.92 -5.77 -35.22
N GLY A 423 21.12 -5.22 -35.41
CA GLY A 423 22.12 -5.09 -34.34
C GLY A 423 21.58 -4.38 -33.10
N PHE A 424 21.64 -5.05 -31.95
CA PHE A 424 21.27 -4.49 -30.66
C PHE A 424 22.38 -3.55 -30.18
N ILE A 425 22.08 -2.26 -30.08
CA ILE A 425 22.97 -1.28 -29.45
C ILE A 425 22.54 -1.16 -27.99
N PRO A 426 23.32 -1.67 -27.02
CA PRO A 426 22.95 -1.62 -25.62
C PRO A 426 22.80 -0.16 -25.17
N ARG A 427 21.80 0.10 -24.35
CA ARG A 427 21.77 1.33 -23.57
C ARG A 427 22.75 1.15 -22.42
N VAL A 428 23.84 1.92 -22.38
CA VAL A 428 24.80 1.85 -21.27
C VAL A 428 24.09 2.35 -20.01
N THR A 429 23.72 1.43 -19.13
CA THR A 429 23.30 1.74 -17.76
C THR A 429 24.55 1.68 -16.89
N HIS A 430 24.95 2.81 -16.30
CA HIS A 430 25.94 2.81 -15.22
C HIS A 430 25.28 2.15 -14.00
N GLY A 431 25.40 0.83 -13.88
CA GLY A 431 24.96 0.09 -12.72
C GLY A 431 25.95 0.33 -11.58
N SER A 432 25.55 1.07 -10.54
CA SER A 432 26.30 1.08 -9.30
C SER A 432 25.93 -0.17 -8.51
N ALA A 433 26.87 -1.11 -8.44
CA ALA A 433 26.91 -2.10 -7.39
C ALA A 433 27.17 -1.36 -6.07
N HIS A 434 26.16 -1.22 -5.23
CA HIS A 434 26.40 -0.88 -3.83
C HIS A 434 26.88 -2.14 -3.11
N ASP A 435 28.18 -2.41 -3.25
CA ASP A 435 28.95 -3.04 -2.18
C ASP A 435 29.41 -1.93 -1.22
N ASN A 436 29.56 -2.28 0.05
CA ASN A 436 29.84 -1.35 1.13
C ASN A 436 31.19 -0.64 0.93
N GLY A 437 31.24 0.68 1.15
CA GLY A 437 32.50 1.41 1.26
C GLY A 437 32.35 2.91 1.06
N ASP A 438 32.71 3.66 2.11
CA ASP A 438 32.84 5.12 2.13
C ASP A 438 33.81 5.63 1.05
N ALA A 439 33.49 6.76 0.39
CA ALA A 439 34.40 7.87 0.11
C ALA A 439 33.75 8.97 -0.77
N GLU A 440 33.65 10.15 -0.18
CA GLU A 440 33.85 11.53 -0.66
C GLU A 440 33.59 11.96 -2.13
N SER A 441 32.71 12.98 -2.19
CA SER A 441 32.87 14.27 -2.88
C SER A 441 33.07 14.32 -4.41
N SER A 442 32.01 14.74 -5.12
CA SER A 442 32.10 16.02 -5.84
C SER A 442 30.73 16.69 -5.91
N SER A 443 30.73 17.98 -5.61
CA SER A 443 29.58 18.85 -5.50
C SER A 443 29.23 19.46 -6.85
N GLU A 444 28.16 18.98 -7.47
CA GLU A 444 27.33 19.78 -8.37
C GLU A 444 25.88 19.61 -7.89
N LEU A 445 25.24 20.73 -7.52
CA LEU A 445 23.83 20.92 -7.12
C LEU A 445 22.95 19.66 -7.30
N GLY A 446 23.02 18.77 -6.30
CA GLY A 446 22.43 17.44 -6.35
C GLY A 446 20.92 17.50 -6.27
N LEU A 447 20.25 17.47 -7.42
CA LEU A 447 18.84 17.11 -7.51
C LEU A 447 18.70 15.63 -7.11
N VAL A 448 18.56 15.42 -5.81
CA VAL A 448 18.20 14.13 -5.24
C VAL A 448 16.75 13.84 -5.67
N LEU A 449 16.57 12.85 -6.55
CA LEU A 449 15.25 12.45 -7.04
C LEU A 449 14.59 11.53 -6.02
N GLU A 450 13.40 11.89 -5.55
CA GLU A 450 12.64 11.06 -4.61
C GLU A 450 11.76 10.05 -5.36
N CYS A 451 11.57 8.87 -4.77
CA CYS A 451 10.61 7.92 -5.30
C CYS A 451 9.19 8.52 -5.28
N PRO A 452 8.46 8.53 -6.41
CA PRO A 452 7.10 9.07 -6.47
C PRO A 452 6.07 8.23 -5.69
N GLU A 453 6.44 7.05 -5.20
CA GLU A 453 5.54 6.21 -4.39
C GLU A 453 5.46 6.75 -2.95
N PRO A 454 4.26 7.15 -2.45
CA PRO A 454 4.12 7.85 -1.16
C PRO A 454 4.60 7.10 0.09
N ALA A 455 4.92 5.81 -0.05
CA ALA A 455 5.40 4.93 1.01
C ALA A 455 6.88 4.55 0.85
N CYS A 456 7.60 5.11 -0.12
CA CYS A 456 9.00 4.84 -0.36
C CYS A 456 9.86 6.06 -0.03
N ALA A 457 10.74 5.94 0.96
CA ALA A 457 11.66 7.02 1.34
C ALA A 457 12.96 7.03 0.52
N ARG A 458 13.08 6.20 -0.52
CA ARG A 458 14.32 6.09 -1.30
C ARG A 458 14.52 7.31 -2.20
N THR A 459 15.79 7.69 -2.31
CA THR A 459 16.24 8.78 -3.14
C THR A 459 17.36 8.34 -4.08
N PHE A 460 17.50 9.02 -5.21
CA PHE A 460 18.36 8.61 -6.33
C PHE A 460 19.18 9.80 -6.84
N ARG A 461 20.37 9.49 -7.36
CA ARG A 461 21.27 10.51 -7.93
C ARG A 461 21.05 10.70 -9.43
N SER A 462 20.36 9.75 -10.08
CA SER A 462 19.99 9.84 -11.49
C SER A 462 18.57 9.38 -11.77
N VAL A 463 18.02 9.83 -12.90
CA VAL A 463 16.70 9.42 -13.39
C VAL A 463 16.71 7.92 -13.70
N GLU A 464 17.82 7.38 -14.19
CA GLU A 464 18.02 5.98 -14.53
C GLU A 464 17.96 5.08 -13.29
N GLU A 465 18.60 5.48 -12.19
CA GLU A 465 18.57 4.75 -10.92
C GLU A 465 17.15 4.72 -10.32
N MET A 466 16.46 5.86 -10.31
CA MET A 466 15.07 5.94 -9.87
C MET A 466 14.17 5.07 -10.74
N GLN A 467 14.38 5.07 -12.05
CA GLN A 467 13.61 4.25 -12.98
C GLN A 467 13.87 2.76 -12.79
N LEU A 468 15.11 2.36 -12.55
CA LEU A 468 15.45 0.97 -12.22
C LEU A 468 14.74 0.55 -10.93
N HIS A 469 14.79 1.37 -9.89
CA HIS A 469 14.05 1.12 -8.65
C HIS A 469 12.53 0.99 -8.87
N LEU A 470 11.93 1.90 -9.63
CA LEU A 470 10.51 1.84 -10.01
C LEU A 470 10.17 0.59 -10.83
N SER A 471 11.10 0.12 -11.67
CA SER A 471 10.93 -1.09 -12.49
C SER A 471 10.99 -2.38 -11.66
N VAL A 472 11.82 -2.40 -10.62
CA VAL A 472 11.99 -3.54 -9.71
C VAL A 472 10.85 -3.58 -8.67
N GLY A 473 10.27 -2.43 -8.30
CA GLY A 473 9.10 -2.35 -7.41
C GLY A 473 9.39 -2.69 -5.94
N GLN A 474 10.66 -2.73 -5.55
CA GLN A 474 11.08 -2.97 -4.16
C GLN A 474 11.20 -1.65 -3.40
N HIS A 475 10.07 -1.18 -2.89
CA HIS A 475 9.98 0.03 -2.07
C HIS A 475 10.25 -0.28 -0.59
N THR A 476 11.12 0.49 0.07
CA THR A 476 11.46 0.31 1.50
C THR A 476 11.41 1.62 2.30
N GLU A 477 11.13 1.44 3.60
CA GLU A 477 11.10 2.34 4.75
C GLU A 477 9.93 3.31 4.91
N SER A 478 9.35 3.25 6.12
CA SER A 478 8.08 3.87 6.50
C SER A 478 8.26 4.78 7.72
N MET A 479 7.32 5.69 7.96
CA MET A 479 7.30 6.60 9.12
C MET A 479 7.46 5.88 10.49
N TYR A 480 7.13 4.59 10.58
CA TYR A 480 7.20 3.80 11.81
C TYR A 480 8.63 3.51 12.29
N ASP A 481 9.63 3.65 11.41
CA ASP A 481 11.03 3.54 11.81
C ASP A 481 11.49 4.73 12.66
N LYS A 482 10.77 5.87 12.61
CA LYS A 482 10.96 7.01 13.53
C LYS A 482 10.29 6.78 14.90
N LEU A 483 9.14 6.10 14.92
CA LEU A 483 8.44 5.71 16.15
C LEU A 483 9.29 4.77 17.00
N LYS A 484 10.02 3.84 16.39
CA LYS A 484 10.90 2.89 17.09
C LYS A 484 12.15 3.52 17.73
N ARG A 485 12.48 4.76 17.37
CA ARG A 485 13.71 5.46 17.81
C ARG A 485 13.46 6.55 18.85
N GLY A 486 12.21 6.91 19.09
CA GLY A 486 11.78 7.86 20.13
C GLY A 486 11.15 7.11 21.29
#